data_AF-A0A968QQ12-F1
#
_entry.id   AF-A0A968QQ12-F1
#
_cell.length_a   1.000
_cell.length_b   1.000
_cell.length_c   1.000
_cell.angle_alpha   90.00
_cell.angle_beta   90.00
_cell.angle_gamma   90.00
#
_symmetry.space_group_name_H-M   'P 1'
#
loop_
_entity.id
_entity.type
_entity.pdbx_description
1 polymer ?
#
loop_
_entity_poly.entity_id
_entity_poly.type
_entity_poly.pdbx_seq_one_letter_code
_entity_poly.pdbx_strand_id
1 'polypeptide(L)'
;MNLSWIAPSDNAGVFAYDIRFNTVPITENNWNSCISLGNIPKPASSGTLQNFTVEMPDPGVVYYFGIKAIDEAGNNSLLTVSSPAASQAKDTDGDGVPDLWETAHGLNPNVSDAGNDDDGDGLTNLQEYQRHTEPKNSDTDKDGFSDGDEIAQGYDPTDYTSHPTSSQSVVPGDLDCDGDVTLADGIIALKSYQVSSLHHHSVRMM
;
A
#
# COMPACT_ATOMS: atom_id res chain seq x y z
N MET A 1 3.31 -17.39 7.23
CA MET A 1 2.23 -18.37 6.99
C MET A 1 2.77 -19.80 6.94
N ASN A 2 2.09 -20.79 7.53
CA ASN A 2 2.51 -22.20 7.48
C ASN A 2 1.62 -23.00 6.51
N LEU A 3 2.25 -23.69 5.57
CA LEU A 3 1.60 -24.58 4.60
C LEU A 3 1.87 -26.03 5.02
N SER A 4 0.83 -26.86 5.00
CA SER A 4 0.93 -28.29 5.32
C SER A 4 0.28 -29.14 4.23
N TRP A 5 0.94 -30.22 3.82
CA TRP A 5 0.40 -31.19 2.87
C TRP A 5 0.90 -32.61 3.16
N ILE A 6 0.18 -33.62 2.66
CA ILE A 6 0.59 -35.01 2.76
C ILE A 6 1.39 -35.36 1.52
N ALA A 7 2.60 -35.90 1.70
CA ALA A 7 3.40 -36.42 0.60
C ALA A 7 2.61 -37.51 -0.16
N PRO A 8 2.49 -37.42 -1.49
CA PRO A 8 1.60 -38.29 -2.27
C PRO A 8 1.96 -39.77 -2.13
N SER A 9 0.93 -40.62 -2.15
CA SER A 9 1.03 -42.07 -1.95
C SER A 9 1.73 -42.75 -3.13
N ASP A 10 2.62 -43.71 -2.85
CA ASP A 10 3.56 -44.24 -3.84
C ASP A 10 2.94 -45.02 -5.02
N ASN A 11 3.53 -44.78 -6.19
CA ASN A 11 3.78 -45.72 -7.29
C ASN A 11 4.52 -45.02 -8.46
N ALA A 12 4.70 -43.70 -8.41
CA ALA A 12 5.57 -42.94 -9.31
C ALA A 12 6.38 -41.93 -8.50
N GLY A 13 7.71 -42.10 -8.46
CA GLY A 13 8.62 -41.33 -7.62
C GLY A 13 8.51 -39.81 -7.82
N VAL A 14 7.87 -39.13 -6.87
CA VAL A 14 7.85 -37.67 -6.84
C VAL A 14 9.25 -37.17 -6.50
N PHE A 15 9.82 -36.42 -7.43
CA PHE A 15 11.16 -35.88 -7.40
C PHE A 15 11.20 -34.47 -6.78
N ALA A 16 10.20 -33.65 -7.06
CA ALA A 16 10.10 -32.28 -6.57
C ALA A 16 8.65 -31.80 -6.42
N TYR A 17 8.46 -30.64 -5.78
CA TYR A 17 7.21 -29.90 -5.76
C TYR A 17 7.41 -28.53 -6.42
N ASP A 18 6.43 -28.08 -7.18
CA ASP A 18 6.26 -26.69 -7.61
C ASP A 18 5.08 -26.11 -6.82
N ILE A 19 5.39 -25.27 -5.84
CA ILE A 19 4.39 -24.54 -5.05
C ILE A 19 4.39 -23.11 -5.53
N ARG A 20 3.20 -22.58 -5.84
CA ARG A 20 3.01 -21.20 -6.29
C ARG A 20 1.91 -20.52 -5.48
N PHE A 21 1.92 -19.19 -5.48
CA PHE A 21 0.90 -18.38 -4.84
C PHE A 21 0.36 -17.27 -5.77
N ASN A 22 -0.82 -16.78 -5.43
CA ASN A 22 -1.48 -15.65 -6.10
C ASN A 22 -2.49 -14.98 -5.13
N THR A 23 -2.86 -13.73 -5.39
CA THR A 23 -3.90 -12.99 -4.64
C THR A 23 -5.31 -13.23 -5.20
N VAL A 24 -5.41 -13.90 -6.34
CA VAL A 24 -6.68 -14.38 -6.93
C VAL A 24 -6.74 -15.91 -6.94
N PRO A 25 -7.94 -16.52 -7.00
CA PRO A 25 -8.08 -17.97 -7.07
C PRO A 25 -7.22 -18.62 -8.17
N ILE A 26 -6.44 -19.62 -7.79
CA ILE A 26 -5.57 -20.35 -8.73
C ILE A 26 -6.39 -21.40 -9.48
N THR A 27 -6.17 -21.47 -10.79
CA THR A 27 -6.75 -22.43 -11.72
C THR A 27 -5.66 -22.95 -12.66
N GLU A 28 -5.91 -24.04 -13.39
CA GLU A 28 -4.95 -24.52 -14.41
C GLU A 28 -4.64 -23.46 -15.47
N ASN A 29 -5.58 -22.55 -15.74
CA ASN A 29 -5.42 -21.50 -16.77
C ASN A 29 -4.47 -20.37 -16.34
N ASN A 30 -4.36 -20.08 -15.04
CA ASN A 30 -3.50 -18.99 -14.53
C ASN A 30 -2.24 -19.49 -13.80
N TRP A 31 -2.00 -20.81 -13.75
CA TRP A 31 -0.83 -21.42 -13.09
C TRP A 31 0.50 -20.78 -13.51
N ASN A 32 0.68 -20.55 -14.81
CA ASN A 32 1.93 -20.00 -15.36
C ASN A 32 2.15 -18.52 -15.02
N SER A 33 1.11 -17.81 -14.60
CA SER A 33 1.17 -16.42 -14.14
C SER A 33 1.31 -16.31 -12.62
N CYS A 34 1.22 -17.42 -11.89
CA CYS A 34 1.42 -17.44 -10.43
C CYS A 34 2.90 -17.35 -10.07
N ILE A 35 3.19 -16.84 -8.88
CA ILE A 35 4.55 -16.66 -8.38
C ILE A 35 5.02 -17.97 -7.72
N SER A 36 6.14 -18.53 -8.18
CA SER A 36 6.73 -19.75 -7.60
C SER A 36 7.46 -19.47 -6.29
N LEU A 37 7.24 -20.33 -5.31
CA LEU A 37 7.98 -20.36 -4.05
C LEU A 37 9.32 -21.08 -4.24
N GLY A 38 10.40 -20.48 -3.76
CA GLY A 38 11.73 -21.09 -3.73
C GLY A 38 11.96 -21.94 -2.46
N ASN A 39 13.07 -22.68 -2.45
CA ASN A 39 13.57 -23.43 -1.28
C ASN A 39 12.58 -24.45 -0.68
N ILE A 40 11.70 -25.01 -1.50
CA ILE A 40 10.70 -26.01 -1.06
C ILE A 40 11.44 -27.29 -0.64
N PRO A 41 11.07 -27.91 0.50
CA PRO A 41 11.69 -29.16 0.95
C PRO A 41 11.50 -30.27 -0.09
N LYS A 42 12.52 -31.14 -0.20
CA LYS A 42 12.42 -32.34 -1.02
C LYS A 42 11.23 -33.21 -0.58
N PRO A 43 10.55 -33.90 -1.51
CA PRO A 43 9.49 -34.83 -1.17
C PRO A 43 9.94 -35.87 -0.14
N ALA A 44 9.16 -36.00 0.95
CA ALA A 44 9.37 -37.02 1.96
C ALA A 44 8.72 -38.35 1.53
N SER A 45 8.95 -39.42 2.30
CA SER A 45 8.30 -40.71 2.08
C SER A 45 6.78 -40.55 2.02
N SER A 46 6.14 -41.34 1.13
CA SER A 46 4.69 -41.37 0.95
C SER A 46 3.91 -41.36 2.28
N GLY A 47 2.88 -40.52 2.35
CA GLY A 47 2.02 -40.39 3.54
C GLY A 47 2.61 -39.53 4.67
N THR A 48 3.83 -39.02 4.52
CA THR A 48 4.44 -38.13 5.51
C THR A 48 3.81 -36.74 5.43
N LEU A 49 3.40 -36.19 6.58
CA LEU A 49 3.01 -34.79 6.68
C LEU A 49 4.25 -33.89 6.48
N GLN A 50 4.21 -33.03 5.48
CA GLN A 50 5.25 -32.03 5.22
C GLN A 50 4.70 -30.63 5.48
N ASN A 51 5.58 -29.77 6.01
CA ASN A 51 5.26 -28.39 6.33
C ASN A 51 6.29 -27.45 5.69
N PHE A 52 5.84 -26.27 5.26
CA PHE A 52 6.68 -25.20 4.74
C PHE A 52 6.19 -23.86 5.24
N THR A 53 7.08 -23.06 5.84
CA THR A 53 6.75 -21.71 6.30
C THR A 53 7.22 -20.72 5.25
N VAL A 54 6.34 -19.80 4.89
CA VAL A 54 6.60 -18.74 3.92
C VAL A 54 6.10 -17.41 4.47
N GLU A 55 6.89 -16.37 4.29
CA GLU A 55 6.51 -14.99 4.60
C GLU A 55 5.88 -14.38 3.35
N MET A 56 4.72 -13.78 3.51
CA MET A 56 4.02 -13.08 2.42
C MET A 56 4.33 -11.59 2.53
N PRO A 57 4.48 -10.89 1.40
CA PRO A 57 4.86 -9.49 1.39
C PRO A 57 3.79 -8.61 2.04
N ASP A 58 2.52 -8.90 1.75
CA ASP A 58 1.42 -8.07 2.18
C ASP A 58 0.64 -8.75 3.32
N PRO A 59 0.59 -8.19 4.54
CA PRO A 59 -0.31 -8.61 5.62
C PRO A 59 -1.79 -8.40 5.26
N GLY A 60 -2.66 -9.26 5.79
CA GLY A 60 -4.12 -9.11 5.64
C GLY A 60 -4.64 -9.40 4.24
N VAL A 61 -3.75 -9.59 3.26
CA VAL A 61 -4.09 -10.02 1.91
C VAL A 61 -4.40 -11.51 1.92
N VAL A 62 -5.48 -11.87 1.23
CA VAL A 62 -5.87 -13.27 1.03
C VAL A 62 -5.02 -13.86 -0.09
N TYR A 63 -4.26 -14.90 0.24
CA TYR A 63 -3.47 -15.64 -0.71
C TYR A 63 -4.08 -17.02 -0.99
N TYR A 64 -3.97 -17.42 -2.24
CA TYR A 64 -4.28 -18.75 -2.74
C TYR A 64 -2.96 -19.45 -3.05
N PHE A 65 -2.82 -20.70 -2.59
CA PHE A 65 -1.65 -21.52 -2.88
C PHE A 65 -2.04 -22.68 -3.77
N GLY A 66 -1.17 -23.01 -4.71
CA GLY A 66 -1.31 -24.18 -5.56
C GLY A 66 -0.02 -25.00 -5.54
N ILE A 67 -0.17 -26.32 -5.57
CA ILE A 67 0.95 -27.26 -5.61
C ILE A 67 0.77 -28.25 -6.76
N LYS A 68 1.89 -28.53 -7.44
CA LYS A 68 2.04 -29.66 -8.36
C LYS A 68 3.22 -30.50 -7.92
N ALA A 69 3.03 -31.81 -7.88
CA ALA A 69 4.10 -32.78 -7.70
C ALA A 69 4.75 -33.05 -9.06
N ILE A 70 6.07 -33.13 -9.09
CA ILE A 70 6.87 -33.39 -10.29
C ILE A 70 7.54 -34.74 -10.12
N ASP A 71 7.38 -35.64 -11.10
CA ASP A 71 8.08 -36.93 -11.11
C ASP A 71 9.55 -36.81 -11.58
N GLU A 72 10.30 -37.91 -11.53
CA GLU A 72 11.70 -37.96 -12.00
C GLU A 72 11.86 -37.67 -13.50
N ALA A 73 10.80 -37.85 -14.30
CA ALA A 73 10.78 -37.53 -15.72
C ALA A 73 10.36 -36.07 -16.01
N GLY A 74 10.00 -35.29 -15.00
CA GLY A 74 9.57 -33.90 -15.12
C GLY A 74 8.07 -33.72 -15.39
N ASN A 75 7.24 -34.76 -15.30
CA ASN A 75 5.80 -34.64 -15.48
C ASN A 75 5.13 -34.08 -14.22
N ASN A 76 4.16 -33.19 -14.42
CA ASN A 76 3.41 -32.58 -13.34
C ASN A 76 2.14 -33.38 -13.01
N SER A 77 1.80 -33.43 -11.71
CA SER A 77 0.49 -33.89 -11.25
C SER A 77 -0.63 -32.89 -11.60
N LEU A 78 -1.87 -33.29 -11.33
CA LEU A 78 -2.99 -32.36 -11.25
C LEU A 78 -2.70 -31.23 -10.26
N LEU A 79 -3.19 -30.03 -10.55
CA LEU A 79 -3.16 -28.91 -9.61
C LEU A 79 -4.00 -29.22 -8.37
N THR A 80 -3.37 -29.11 -7.21
CA THR A 80 -4.06 -29.07 -5.92
C THR A 80 -3.99 -27.65 -5.38
N VAL A 81 -5.13 -27.07 -4.99
CA VAL A 81 -5.20 -25.71 -4.43
C VAL A 81 -5.57 -25.75 -2.95
N SER A 82 -5.04 -24.79 -2.19
CA SER A 82 -5.43 -24.57 -0.80
C SER A 82 -6.76 -23.82 -0.71
N SER A 83 -7.40 -23.88 0.45
CA SER A 83 -8.38 -22.86 0.84
C SER A 83 -7.69 -21.49 0.89
N PRO A 84 -8.42 -20.38 0.62
CA PRO A 84 -7.89 -19.04 0.81
C PRO A 84 -7.45 -18.85 2.26
N ALA A 85 -6.30 -18.22 2.44
CA ALA A 85 -5.79 -17.89 3.76
C ALA A 85 -5.19 -16.50 3.75
N ALA A 86 -5.56 -15.71 4.75
CA ALA A 86 -4.94 -14.41 4.97
C ALA A 86 -3.50 -14.64 5.47
N SER A 87 -2.55 -13.94 4.86
CA SER A 87 -1.22 -13.82 5.42
C SER A 87 -1.28 -13.02 6.71
N GLN A 88 -0.81 -13.62 7.80
CA GLN A 88 -0.26 -12.82 8.89
C GLN A 88 1.17 -12.49 8.49
N ALA A 89 1.48 -11.21 8.30
CA ALA A 89 2.87 -10.81 8.16
C ALA A 89 3.60 -11.05 9.50
N LYS A 90 4.90 -11.29 9.40
CA LYS A 90 5.75 -11.42 10.58
C LYS A 90 5.85 -10.03 11.23
N ASP A 91 5.56 -9.99 12.51
CA ASP A 91 5.58 -8.82 13.38
C ASP A 91 6.31 -9.31 14.65
N THR A 92 7.59 -8.98 14.74
CA THR A 92 8.55 -9.59 15.68
C THR A 92 8.43 -8.99 17.07
N ASP A 93 8.11 -7.71 17.19
CA ASP A 93 7.87 -7.04 18.46
C ASP A 93 6.38 -6.97 18.85
N GLY A 94 5.48 -7.32 17.93
CA GLY A 94 4.06 -7.48 18.17
C GLY A 94 3.31 -6.15 18.27
N ASP A 95 3.82 -5.09 17.64
CA ASP A 95 3.27 -3.75 17.76
C ASP A 95 2.19 -3.40 16.72
N GLY A 96 1.92 -4.34 15.81
CA GLY A 96 0.91 -4.24 14.77
C GLY A 96 1.44 -3.77 13.42
N VAL A 97 2.73 -3.44 13.34
CA VAL A 97 3.44 -3.13 12.10
C VAL A 97 4.29 -4.34 11.67
N PRO A 98 4.29 -4.75 10.40
CA PRO A 98 5.09 -5.88 9.96
C PRO A 98 6.59 -5.59 9.80
N ASP A 99 7.44 -6.56 10.13
CA ASP A 99 8.91 -6.50 9.99
C ASP A 99 9.37 -6.03 8.60
N LEU A 100 8.69 -6.51 7.55
CA LEU A 100 9.03 -6.18 6.16
C LEU A 100 8.72 -4.72 5.85
N TRP A 101 7.60 -4.20 6.36
CA TRP A 101 7.24 -2.81 6.17
C TRP A 101 8.17 -1.89 6.97
N GLU A 102 8.44 -2.23 8.22
CA GLU A 102 9.38 -1.48 9.06
C GLU A 102 10.77 -1.39 8.42
N THR A 103 11.30 -2.52 7.95
CA THR A 103 12.61 -2.54 7.29
C THR A 103 12.62 -1.70 6.01
N ALA A 104 11.52 -1.71 5.24
CA ALA A 104 11.40 -0.96 4.00
C ALA A 104 11.34 0.56 4.24
N HIS A 105 10.71 0.99 5.34
CA HIS A 105 10.55 2.41 5.72
C HIS A 105 11.59 2.86 6.76
N GLY A 106 12.61 2.03 7.00
CA GLY A 106 13.75 2.36 7.85
C GLY A 106 13.49 2.36 9.36
N LEU A 107 12.39 1.74 9.81
CA LEU A 107 12.10 1.42 11.22
C LEU A 107 12.83 0.14 11.66
N ASN A 108 12.65 -0.26 12.92
CA ASN A 108 13.35 -1.41 13.49
C ASN A 108 12.38 -2.51 13.96
N PRO A 109 12.35 -3.68 13.26
CA PRO A 109 11.45 -4.80 13.56
C PRO A 109 11.54 -5.45 14.95
N ASN A 110 12.42 -4.98 15.82
CA ASN A 110 12.61 -5.55 17.15
C ASN A 110 12.25 -4.54 18.24
N VAL A 111 11.71 -3.38 17.88
CA VAL A 111 11.43 -2.28 18.77
C VAL A 111 10.01 -1.81 18.49
N SER A 112 9.12 -2.06 19.45
CA SER A 112 7.74 -1.59 19.39
C SER A 112 7.70 -0.06 19.33
N ASP A 113 7.64 0.47 18.11
CA ASP A 113 7.66 1.89 17.77
C ASP A 113 6.47 2.31 16.91
N ALA A 114 5.54 1.41 16.60
CA ALA A 114 4.24 1.65 15.97
C ALA A 114 3.45 2.86 16.51
N GLY A 115 3.62 3.19 17.79
CA GLY A 115 2.94 4.31 18.45
C GLY A 115 3.71 5.64 18.41
N ASN A 116 4.92 5.65 17.85
CA ASN A 116 5.72 6.86 17.66
C ASN A 116 5.27 7.62 16.41
N ASP A 117 5.61 8.90 16.38
CA ASP A 117 5.44 9.83 15.28
C ASP A 117 6.86 10.30 14.92
N ASP A 118 7.52 9.56 14.03
CA ASP A 118 8.97 9.66 13.79
C ASP A 118 9.34 10.90 12.96
N ASP A 119 8.41 11.44 12.18
CA ASP A 119 8.58 12.67 11.39
C ASP A 119 7.84 13.91 11.93
N GLY A 120 6.95 13.73 12.91
CA GLY A 120 6.29 14.81 13.64
C GLY A 120 5.09 15.41 12.92
N ASP A 121 4.46 14.68 12.00
CA ASP A 121 3.33 15.16 11.20
C ASP A 121 1.96 14.94 11.89
N GLY A 122 1.97 14.23 13.02
CA GLY A 122 0.79 13.92 13.82
C GLY A 122 0.16 12.56 13.54
N LEU A 123 0.74 11.74 12.67
CA LEU A 123 0.43 10.33 12.48
C LEU A 123 1.40 9.45 13.25
N THR A 124 0.91 8.32 13.74
CA THR A 124 1.82 7.29 14.29
C THR A 124 2.30 6.36 13.17
N ASN A 125 3.47 5.74 13.32
CA ASN A 125 4.01 4.74 12.38
C ASN A 125 2.95 3.68 11.99
N LEU A 126 2.11 3.24 12.95
CA LEU A 126 0.99 2.33 12.69
C LEU A 126 -0.12 2.93 11.80
N GLN A 127 -0.47 4.20 12.02
CA GLN A 127 -1.46 4.90 11.21
C GLN A 127 -0.94 5.11 9.79
N GLU A 128 0.34 5.41 9.65
CA GLU A 128 0.99 5.56 8.35
C GLU A 128 1.03 4.24 7.59
N TYR A 129 1.40 3.15 8.26
CA TYR A 129 1.28 1.81 7.71
C TYR A 129 -0.15 1.49 7.23
N GLN A 130 -1.18 1.91 7.98
CA GLN A 130 -2.58 1.70 7.58
C GLN A 130 -3.03 2.59 6.41
N ARG A 131 -2.32 3.72 6.19
CA ARG A 131 -2.67 4.74 5.19
C ARG A 131 -1.75 4.75 3.98
N HIS A 132 -0.70 3.92 4.00
CA HIS A 132 0.32 3.82 2.96
C HIS A 132 1.12 5.12 2.77
N THR A 133 1.40 5.81 3.88
CA THR A 133 2.31 6.98 3.96
C THR A 133 3.67 6.57 4.52
N GLU A 134 4.62 7.52 4.59
CA GLU A 134 6.03 7.30 4.89
C GLU A 134 6.42 7.75 6.32
N PRO A 135 6.76 6.84 7.26
CA PRO A 135 6.97 7.14 8.69
C PRO A 135 8.16 8.01 9.05
N LYS A 136 8.90 8.48 8.06
CA LYS A 136 10.08 9.34 8.24
C LYS A 136 10.03 10.55 7.32
N ASN A 137 8.88 10.80 6.71
CA ASN A 137 8.69 11.84 5.74
C ASN A 137 7.29 12.41 5.89
N SER A 138 7.22 13.54 6.59
CA SER A 138 5.96 14.18 6.96
C SER A 138 5.07 14.61 5.80
N ASP A 139 5.57 14.54 4.56
CA ASP A 139 4.91 14.95 3.31
C ASP A 139 5.27 13.89 2.25
N THR A 140 4.47 12.83 2.18
CA THR A 140 4.75 11.63 1.39
C THR A 140 4.83 11.93 -0.10
N ASP A 141 3.93 12.76 -0.62
CA ASP A 141 3.86 13.10 -2.05
C ASP A 141 4.64 14.36 -2.46
N LYS A 142 5.09 15.15 -1.48
CA LYS A 142 5.97 16.32 -1.62
C LYS A 142 5.29 17.55 -2.21
N ASP A 143 4.00 17.71 -1.99
CA ASP A 143 3.24 18.86 -2.46
C ASP A 143 3.28 20.08 -1.52
N GLY A 144 3.86 19.90 -0.32
CA GLY A 144 4.05 20.93 0.68
C GLY A 144 3.01 20.93 1.81
N PHE A 145 2.08 19.98 1.82
CA PHE A 145 1.20 19.69 2.96
C PHE A 145 1.68 18.42 3.67
N SER A 146 1.44 18.33 4.98
CA SER A 146 1.84 17.14 5.72
C SER A 146 0.75 16.07 5.67
N ASP A 147 1.12 14.79 5.69
CA ASP A 147 0.16 13.70 5.53
C ASP A 147 -0.93 13.78 6.60
N GLY A 148 -0.54 14.07 7.85
CA GLY A 148 -1.45 14.32 8.96
C GLY A 148 -2.44 15.48 8.75
N ASP A 149 -1.99 16.59 8.14
CA ASP A 149 -2.84 17.76 7.85
C ASP A 149 -3.84 17.46 6.73
N GLU A 150 -3.41 16.70 5.73
CA GLU A 150 -4.24 16.29 4.61
C GLU A 150 -5.33 15.33 5.04
N ILE A 151 -4.98 14.31 5.83
CA ILE A 151 -5.92 13.35 6.40
C ILE A 151 -6.93 14.07 7.31
N ALA A 152 -6.48 15.01 8.14
CA ALA A 152 -7.36 15.78 9.02
C ALA A 152 -8.40 16.61 8.23
N GLN A 153 -8.05 17.01 7.01
CA GLN A 153 -8.89 17.78 6.10
C GLN A 153 -9.64 16.92 5.05
N GLY A 154 -9.36 15.61 4.99
CA GLY A 154 -10.02 14.65 4.11
C GLY A 154 -9.43 14.54 2.71
N TYR A 155 -8.17 14.90 2.55
CA TYR A 155 -7.38 14.77 1.32
C TYR A 155 -6.58 13.46 1.31
N ASP A 156 -6.11 13.05 0.13
CA ASP A 156 -5.25 11.87 -0.09
C ASP A 156 -3.76 12.26 -0.04
N PRO A 157 -3.00 11.84 0.99
CA PRO A 157 -1.60 12.23 1.20
C PRO A 157 -0.59 11.53 0.27
N THR A 158 -1.09 10.72 -0.65
CA THR A 158 -0.26 10.02 -1.64
C THR A 158 -0.46 10.55 -3.06
N ASP A 159 -1.31 11.56 -3.22
CA ASP A 159 -1.63 12.21 -4.48
C ASP A 159 -1.30 13.69 -4.43
N TYR A 160 -0.18 14.05 -5.08
CA TYR A 160 0.34 15.43 -5.22
C TYR A 160 -0.68 16.50 -5.65
N THR A 161 -1.83 16.10 -6.19
CA THR A 161 -2.89 17.03 -6.63
C THR A 161 -4.07 17.11 -5.67
N SER A 162 -4.11 16.24 -4.68
CA SER A 162 -5.16 16.12 -3.68
C SER A 162 -4.72 16.80 -2.39
N HIS A 163 -4.74 18.12 -2.38
CA HIS A 163 -4.39 18.88 -1.18
C HIS A 163 -5.31 20.08 -0.99
N PRO A 164 -5.31 20.69 0.21
CA PRO A 164 -5.94 21.98 0.38
C PRO A 164 -5.32 22.95 -0.63
N THR A 165 -6.13 23.58 -1.48
CA THR A 165 -5.60 24.68 -2.28
C THR A 165 -5.09 25.71 -1.30
N SER A 166 -3.77 25.83 -1.19
CA SER A 166 -3.16 26.91 -0.44
C SER A 166 -3.78 28.17 -1.02
N SER A 167 -4.57 28.88 -0.22
CA SER A 167 -4.79 30.28 -0.45
C SER A 167 -3.46 30.99 -0.15
N GLN A 168 -2.38 30.61 -0.85
CA GLN A 168 -1.40 31.59 -1.27
C GLN A 168 -2.24 32.67 -1.89
N SER A 169 -2.21 33.82 -1.25
CA SER A 169 -2.74 35.06 -1.76
C SER A 169 -2.23 35.21 -3.18
N VAL A 170 -3.00 34.74 -4.16
CA VAL A 170 -2.98 35.30 -5.50
C VAL A 170 -3.49 36.70 -5.25
N VAL A 171 -2.57 37.61 -4.93
CA VAL A 171 -2.79 39.02 -5.19
C VAL A 171 -3.30 39.06 -6.62
N PRO A 172 -4.54 39.49 -6.89
CA PRO A 172 -4.99 39.68 -8.25
C PRO A 172 -4.10 40.78 -8.84
N GLY A 173 -3.03 40.38 -9.56
CA GLY A 173 -2.00 41.31 -9.98
C GLY A 173 -0.63 40.74 -10.29
N ASP A 174 -0.28 39.51 -9.88
CA ASP A 174 1.01 38.95 -10.32
C ASP A 174 0.89 38.31 -11.71
N LEU A 175 0.87 39.19 -12.70
CA LEU A 175 1.46 38.93 -13.99
C LEU A 175 2.79 39.68 -14.00
N ASP A 176 3.89 38.99 -13.74
CA ASP A 176 4.99 39.12 -14.69
C ASP A 176 5.66 37.78 -15.03
N CYS A 177 5.96 37.70 -16.32
CA CYS A 177 6.83 36.74 -16.95
C CYS A 177 8.02 37.52 -17.55
N ASP A 178 8.48 38.57 -16.88
CA ASP A 178 9.55 39.44 -17.40
C ASP A 178 10.79 39.53 -16.50
N GLY A 179 10.74 39.01 -15.27
CA GLY A 179 11.95 38.78 -14.48
C GLY A 179 12.62 40.08 -14.05
N ASP A 180 12.02 40.76 -13.07
CA ASP A 180 12.74 41.70 -12.22
C ASP A 180 12.28 41.59 -10.76
N VAL A 181 13.23 41.79 -9.84
CA VAL A 181 13.00 41.81 -8.40
C VAL A 181 12.97 43.27 -7.96
N THR A 182 11.80 43.83 -7.68
CA THR A 182 11.75 45.12 -6.95
C THR A 182 10.77 45.12 -5.78
N LEU A 183 11.33 45.38 -4.61
CA LEU A 183 10.66 45.59 -3.33
C LEU A 183 10.20 47.06 -3.26
N ALA A 184 8.89 47.34 -3.21
CA ALA A 184 8.38 48.61 -2.69
C ALA A 184 6.88 48.55 -2.32
N ASP A 185 6.64 48.68 -1.02
CA ASP A 185 5.63 49.53 -0.41
C ASP A 185 4.13 49.17 -0.49
N GLY A 186 3.62 48.78 0.68
CA GLY A 186 2.52 49.56 1.27
C GLY A 186 1.16 48.86 1.37
N ILE A 187 0.81 48.49 2.60
CA ILE A 187 -0.54 48.26 3.14
C ILE A 187 -1.62 49.11 2.44
N ILE A 188 -2.77 48.52 2.06
CA ILE A 188 -4.12 49.09 2.21
C ILE A 188 -5.21 48.00 2.07
N ALA A 189 -6.25 48.15 2.88
CA ALA A 189 -7.17 47.13 3.38
C ALA A 189 -8.32 46.69 2.43
N LEU A 190 -8.80 45.46 2.69
CA LEU A 190 -10.05 44.87 2.22
C LEU A 190 -11.29 45.72 2.55
N LYS A 191 -12.18 45.91 1.57
CA LYS A 191 -13.62 46.06 1.83
C LYS A 191 -14.42 45.17 0.89
N SER A 192 -15.15 44.23 1.47
CA SER A 192 -16.14 43.39 0.82
C SER A 192 -17.37 44.21 0.41
N TYR A 193 -17.97 43.90 -0.74
CA TYR A 193 -19.27 44.45 -1.16
C TYR A 193 -20.31 43.31 -1.17
N GLN A 194 -21.33 43.43 -0.33
CA GLN A 194 -22.49 42.53 -0.34
C GLN A 194 -23.46 43.00 -1.42
N VAL A 195 -23.90 42.11 -2.32
CA VAL A 195 -24.90 42.45 -3.34
C VAL A 195 -26.30 42.28 -2.76
N SER A 196 -26.98 43.39 -2.48
CA SER A 196 -28.40 43.41 -2.16
C SER A 196 -29.24 43.42 -3.44
N SER A 197 -30.05 42.37 -3.62
CA SER A 197 -31.17 42.36 -4.57
C SER A 197 -32.15 43.47 -4.23
N LEU A 198 -32.55 44.31 -5.20
CA LEU A 198 -33.91 44.87 -5.35
C LEU A 198 -34.02 45.90 -6.51
N HIS A 199 -35.11 45.75 -7.29
CA HIS A 199 -35.86 46.75 -8.07
C HIS A 199 -35.44 47.15 -9.50
N HIS A 200 -36.19 46.57 -10.45
CA HIS A 200 -37.07 47.23 -11.44
C HIS A 200 -36.55 47.81 -12.78
N HIS A 201 -37.40 47.59 -13.79
CA HIS A 201 -37.55 48.22 -15.12
C HIS A 201 -36.75 47.66 -16.32
N SER A 202 -37.45 46.91 -17.17
CA SER A 202 -37.14 46.80 -18.60
C SER A 202 -38.33 47.24 -19.45
N VAL A 203 -38.20 48.50 -19.89
CA VAL A 203 -38.46 49.12 -21.20
C VAL A 203 -39.32 48.39 -22.24
N ARG A 204 -40.30 49.15 -22.75
CA ARG A 204 -41.19 48.91 -23.90
C ARG A 204 -40.49 49.25 -25.22
N MET A 205 -40.68 48.46 -26.28
CA MET A 205 -40.49 48.90 -27.67
C MET A 205 -41.80 48.81 -28.45
N MET A 206 -41.91 49.68 -29.46
CA MET A 206 -43.10 50.05 -30.24
C MET A 206 -43.74 48.91 -31.02
#